data_AF-A0A1F7ZNY7-F1
#
_entry.id   AF-A0A1F7ZNY7-F1
#
_cell.length_a   1.000
_cell.length_b   1.000
_cell.length_c   1.000
_cell.angle_alpha   90.00
_cell.angle_beta   90.00
_cell.angle_gamma   90.00
#
_symmetry.space_group_name_H-M   'P 1'
#
loop_
_entity.id
_entity.type
_entity.pdbx_description
1 polymer ?
#
loop_
_entity_poly.entity_id
_entity_poly.type
_entity_poly.pdbx_seq_one_letter_code
_entity_poly.pdbx_strand_id
1 'polypeptide(L)'
;MAFLVRYTSGLVCAAVTPDIARRAGLPQMVTKNTDPKGTAYTVSVDANEPSITTGISAQDRAMTCRALASVSVHTDDFRRPGHIMPLQAREGGVRERMGHTEAAIEFCHLAGKQPVGILAELVNDGECIEGEPNIQDSGMMRRDECLEFGKRWGITVCTIQDLVAYLNEGGTGDIQ
;
A
#
# COMPACT_ATOMS: atom_id res chain seq x y z
N MET A 1 -0.12 11.33 -2.41
CA MET A 1 -1.37 10.62 -2.79
C MET A 1 -1.78 10.90 -4.22
N ALA A 2 -1.99 12.15 -4.66
CA ALA A 2 -2.37 12.43 -6.06
C ALA A 2 -1.39 11.81 -7.09
N PHE A 3 -0.08 11.96 -6.86
CA PHE A 3 0.96 11.29 -7.65
C PHE A 3 0.82 9.76 -7.65
N LEU A 4 0.65 9.15 -6.47
CA LEU A 4 0.46 7.72 -6.32
C LEU A 4 -0.74 7.27 -7.16
N VAL A 5 -1.90 7.92 -7.03
CA VAL A 5 -3.11 7.60 -7.80
C VAL A 5 -2.91 7.77 -9.31
N ARG A 6 -2.16 8.79 -9.74
CA ARG A 6 -1.92 9.06 -11.16
C ARG A 6 -1.13 7.93 -11.85
N TYR A 7 -0.21 7.28 -11.14
CA TYR A 7 0.74 6.33 -11.74
C TYR A 7 0.55 4.89 -11.29
N THR A 8 -0.49 4.60 -10.53
CA THR A 8 -0.81 3.25 -10.07
C THR A 8 -2.18 2.80 -10.54
N SER A 9 -2.52 1.55 -10.24
CA SER A 9 -3.85 0.96 -10.46
C SER A 9 -5.00 1.78 -9.86
N GLY A 10 -4.72 2.74 -8.98
CA GLY A 10 -5.71 3.56 -8.28
C GLY A 10 -6.37 2.86 -7.10
N LEU A 11 -6.20 1.54 -6.96
CA LEU A 11 -6.60 0.75 -5.79
C LEU A 11 -5.58 0.95 -4.68
N VAL A 12 -5.80 1.98 -3.86
CA VAL A 12 -4.85 2.35 -2.80
C VAL A 12 -5.05 1.47 -1.58
N CYS A 13 -4.01 0.71 -1.27
CA CYS A 13 -3.96 -0.18 -0.13
C CYS A 13 -3.12 0.41 1.01
N ALA A 14 -3.49 0.09 2.25
CA ALA A 14 -2.73 0.42 3.46
C ALA A 14 -2.34 -0.87 4.17
N ALA A 15 -1.08 -1.31 4.02
CA ALA A 15 -0.54 -2.40 4.83
C ALA A 15 -0.53 -1.98 6.30
N VAL A 16 -1.08 -2.82 7.16
CA VAL A 16 -1.16 -2.62 8.62
C VAL A 16 -0.71 -3.90 9.33
N THR A 17 -0.18 -3.76 10.53
CA THR A 17 0.10 -4.91 11.39
C THR A 17 -1.20 -5.49 11.98
N PRO A 18 -1.20 -6.74 12.46
CA PRO A 18 -2.33 -7.32 13.19
C PRO A 18 -2.76 -6.48 14.41
N ASP A 19 -1.82 -5.84 15.10
CA ASP A 19 -2.13 -4.94 16.22
C ASP A 19 -2.92 -3.70 15.76
N ILE A 20 -2.48 -3.03 14.69
CA ILE A 20 -3.19 -1.87 14.14
C ILE A 20 -4.56 -2.29 13.63
N ALA A 21 -4.66 -3.42 12.91
CA ALA A 21 -5.93 -3.96 12.46
C ALA A 21 -6.91 -4.17 13.64
N ARG A 22 -6.42 -4.70 14.77
CA ARG A 22 -7.21 -4.88 15.99
C ARG A 22 -7.63 -3.54 16.61
N ARG A 23 -6.71 -2.58 16.79
CA ARG A 23 -7.00 -1.27 17.40
C ARG A 23 -7.96 -0.42 16.56
N ALA A 24 -7.80 -0.47 15.24
CA ALA A 24 -8.66 0.20 14.28
C ALA A 24 -9.96 -0.57 13.96
N GLY A 25 -10.21 -1.73 14.57
CA GLY A 25 -11.43 -2.51 14.34
C GLY A 25 -11.61 -2.92 12.88
N LEU A 26 -10.58 -3.52 12.28
CA LEU A 26 -10.50 -3.91 10.87
C LEU A 26 -10.58 -5.44 10.71
N PRO A 27 -11.78 -6.05 10.72
CA PRO A 27 -11.92 -7.47 10.40
C PRO A 27 -11.57 -7.76 8.94
N GLN A 28 -11.13 -8.99 8.67
CA GLN A 28 -10.93 -9.49 7.30
C GLN A 28 -12.23 -9.33 6.49
N MET A 29 -12.10 -8.93 5.23
CA MET A 29 -13.24 -8.65 4.34
C MET A 29 -14.09 -9.90 4.10
N VAL A 30 -13.46 -11.07 4.04
CA VAL A 30 -14.11 -12.36 3.82
C VAL A 30 -13.59 -13.39 4.82
N THR A 31 -14.46 -14.30 5.24
CA THR A 31 -14.11 -15.39 6.16
C THR A 31 -13.36 -16.53 5.46
N LYS A 32 -13.65 -16.77 4.17
CA LYS A 32 -12.97 -17.75 3.33
C LYS A 32 -12.30 -17.03 2.15
N ASN A 33 -11.01 -16.75 2.29
CA ASN A 33 -10.24 -16.07 1.26
C ASN A 33 -9.93 -17.02 0.09
N THR A 34 -10.31 -16.62 -1.13
CA THR A 34 -10.06 -17.35 -2.38
C THR A 34 -9.03 -16.66 -3.28
N ASP A 35 -8.41 -15.57 -2.83
CA ASP A 35 -7.28 -14.94 -3.50
C ASP A 35 -6.11 -15.94 -3.56
N PRO A 36 -5.52 -16.22 -4.75
CA PRO A 36 -4.44 -17.21 -4.89
C PRO A 36 -3.18 -16.87 -4.10
N LYS A 37 -2.94 -15.60 -3.80
CA LYS A 37 -1.83 -15.07 -3.00
C LYS A 37 -2.24 -14.79 -1.55
N GLY A 38 -3.50 -15.08 -1.19
CA GLY A 38 -4.06 -14.86 0.13
C GLY A 38 -3.93 -13.40 0.58
N THR A 39 -4.11 -12.43 -0.33
CA THR A 39 -4.08 -11.00 0.01
C THR A 39 -5.13 -10.71 1.08
N ALA A 40 -4.67 -10.26 2.25
CA ALA A 40 -5.47 -10.19 3.47
C ALA A 40 -6.20 -8.85 3.62
N TYR A 41 -7.11 -8.58 2.68
CA TYR A 41 -7.96 -7.39 2.72
C TYR A 41 -8.83 -7.38 3.97
N THR A 42 -8.88 -6.23 4.65
CA THR A 42 -9.89 -5.94 5.67
C THR A 42 -11.10 -5.25 5.04
N VAL A 43 -12.13 -4.99 5.84
CA VAL A 43 -13.16 -4.00 5.46
C VAL A 43 -12.49 -2.68 5.07
N SER A 44 -12.95 -2.06 3.99
CA SER A 44 -12.42 -0.77 3.51
C SER A 44 -12.86 0.38 4.43
N VAL A 45 -12.08 1.46 4.44
CA VAL A 45 -12.29 2.58 5.37
C VAL A 45 -12.09 3.94 4.74
N ASP A 46 -12.79 4.91 5.30
CA ASP A 46 -12.49 6.35 5.20
C ASP A 46 -12.29 6.91 6.61
N ALA A 47 -11.46 7.94 6.77
CA ALA A 47 -11.37 8.66 8.04
C ALA A 47 -12.73 9.27 8.42
N ASN A 48 -13.04 9.24 9.70
CA ASN A 48 -14.24 9.84 10.28
C ASN A 48 -13.96 11.26 10.77
N GLU A 49 -13.49 12.11 9.87
CA GLU A 49 -13.12 13.49 10.16
C GLU A 49 -14.11 14.47 9.50
N PRO A 50 -14.37 15.66 10.09
CA PRO A 50 -15.30 16.64 9.49
C PRO A 50 -14.88 17.15 8.11
N SER A 51 -13.58 17.11 7.80
CA SER A 51 -13.02 17.58 6.53
C SER A 51 -13.07 16.54 5.41
N ILE A 52 -13.41 15.29 5.73
CA ILE A 52 -13.63 14.24 4.71
C ILE A 52 -14.95 14.50 4.01
N THR A 53 -14.91 14.53 2.69
CA THR A 53 -16.09 14.78 1.85
C THR A 53 -16.68 13.46 1.38
N THR A 54 -16.15 12.93 0.30
CA THR A 54 -16.59 11.70 -0.35
C THR A 54 -15.65 10.52 -0.08
N GLY A 55 -14.48 10.76 0.50
CA GLY A 55 -13.49 9.72 0.80
C GLY A 55 -12.54 9.42 -0.36
N ILE A 56 -12.96 9.59 -1.61
CA ILE A 56 -12.18 9.14 -2.79
C ILE A 56 -11.06 10.10 -3.22
N SER A 57 -11.16 11.38 -2.82
CA SER A 57 -10.20 12.40 -3.23
C SER A 57 -8.78 12.03 -2.78
N ALA A 58 -7.76 12.56 -3.46
CA ALA A 58 -6.38 12.35 -3.04
C ALA A 58 -6.11 12.88 -1.61
N GLN A 59 -6.81 13.95 -1.21
CA GLN A 59 -6.71 14.52 0.14
C GLN A 59 -7.37 13.59 1.16
N ASP A 60 -8.58 13.12 0.88
CA ASP A 60 -9.37 12.28 1.77
C ASP A 60 -8.68 10.94 1.99
N ARG A 61 -8.26 10.26 0.91
CA ARG A 61 -7.46 9.02 0.99
C ARG A 61 -6.16 9.20 1.76
N ALA A 62 -5.45 10.31 1.55
CA ALA A 62 -4.23 10.59 2.31
C ALA A 62 -4.49 10.81 3.81
N MET A 63 -5.62 11.43 4.16
CA MET A 63 -6.03 11.64 5.54
C MET A 63 -6.40 10.33 6.21
N THR A 64 -7.15 9.45 5.53
CA THR A 64 -7.43 8.09 6.00
C THR A 64 -6.15 7.30 6.27
N CYS A 65 -5.17 7.35 5.36
CA CYS A 65 -3.87 6.71 5.56
C CYS A 65 -3.12 7.26 6.79
N ARG A 66 -3.17 8.58 7.04
CA ARG A 66 -2.54 9.17 8.23
C ARG A 66 -3.26 8.80 9.52
N ALA A 67 -4.59 8.72 9.49
CA ALA A 67 -5.38 8.27 10.64
C ALA A 67 -5.04 6.82 11.01
N LEU A 68 -4.90 5.92 10.02
CA LEU A 68 -4.42 4.54 10.24
C LEU A 68 -3.03 4.51 10.90
N ALA A 69 -2.15 5.43 10.50
CA ALA A 69 -0.81 5.56 11.05
C ALA A 69 -0.75 6.32 12.40
N SER A 70 -1.88 6.73 12.97
CA SER A 70 -1.89 7.43 14.26
C SER A 70 -1.47 6.50 15.40
N VAL A 71 -0.66 7.00 16.32
CA VAL A 71 -0.30 6.27 17.55
C VAL A 71 -1.54 5.97 18.40
N SER A 72 -2.54 6.84 18.36
CA SER A 72 -3.80 6.72 19.10
C SER A 72 -4.93 6.11 18.26
N VAL A 73 -4.61 5.45 17.14
CA VAL A 73 -5.63 4.90 16.23
C VAL A 73 -6.66 4.05 16.97
N HIS A 74 -7.93 4.32 16.70
CA HIS A 74 -9.08 3.70 17.33
C HIS A 74 -10.16 3.35 16.28
N THR A 75 -11.11 2.51 16.68
CA THR A 75 -12.17 2.04 15.78
C THR A 75 -13.07 3.18 15.28
N ASP A 76 -13.37 4.16 16.13
CA ASP A 76 -14.28 5.28 15.81
C ASP A 76 -13.68 6.32 14.87
N ASP A 77 -12.37 6.26 14.61
CA ASP A 77 -11.66 7.12 13.67
C ASP A 77 -12.01 6.80 12.20
N PHE A 78 -12.79 5.74 11.94
CA PHE A 78 -13.06 5.27 10.60
C PHE A 78 -14.55 4.99 10.32
N ARG A 79 -14.98 5.35 9.12
CA ARG A 79 -16.23 4.91 8.49
C ARG A 79 -15.97 3.62 7.73
N ARG A 80 -16.97 2.73 7.68
CA ARG A 80 -16.92 1.40 7.03
C ARG A 80 -18.22 1.17 6.26
N PRO A 81 -18.19 0.81 4.97
CA PRO A 81 -17.02 0.73 4.08
C PRO A 81 -16.44 2.13 3.77
N GLY A 82 -15.34 2.17 3.00
CA GLY A 82 -14.72 3.39 2.47
C GLY A 82 -13.79 3.12 1.29
N HIS A 83 -12.83 4.01 1.03
CA HIS A 83 -12.05 4.05 -0.22
C HIS A 83 -10.56 3.73 -0.07
N ILE A 84 -10.06 3.55 1.15
CA ILE A 84 -8.77 2.91 1.42
C ILE A 84 -9.00 1.43 1.72
N MET A 85 -8.13 0.57 1.20
CA MET A 85 -8.18 -0.88 1.39
C MET A 85 -7.07 -1.33 2.36
N PRO A 86 -7.32 -1.47 3.67
CA PRO A 86 -6.28 -1.96 4.55
C PRO A 86 -5.97 -3.44 4.26
N LEU A 87 -4.69 -3.79 4.36
CA LEU A 87 -4.16 -5.12 4.16
C LEU A 87 -3.44 -5.54 5.43
N GLN A 88 -3.87 -6.63 6.05
CA GLN A 88 -3.20 -7.14 7.25
C GLN A 88 -1.95 -7.92 6.86
N ALA A 89 -0.77 -7.41 7.22
CA ALA A 89 0.49 -8.12 7.05
C ALA A 89 0.58 -9.36 7.95
N ARG A 90 1.33 -10.36 7.50
CA ARG A 90 1.71 -11.51 8.33
C ARG A 90 2.70 -11.11 9.43
N GLU A 91 2.62 -11.75 10.59
CA GLU A 91 3.48 -11.44 11.74
C GLU A 91 4.96 -11.76 11.46
N GLY A 92 5.26 -12.81 10.68
CA GLY A 92 6.61 -13.14 10.27
C GLY A 92 7.18 -12.24 9.16
N GLY A 93 6.44 -11.22 8.73
CA GLY A 93 6.89 -10.23 7.76
C GLY A 93 7.28 -10.83 6.41
N VAL A 94 8.24 -10.20 5.72
CA VAL A 94 8.64 -10.62 4.37
C VAL A 94 9.27 -12.01 4.31
N ARG A 95 9.74 -12.52 5.45
CA ARG A 95 10.31 -13.88 5.60
C ARG A 95 9.24 -14.96 5.63
N GLU A 96 8.03 -14.63 6.08
CA GLU A 96 6.87 -15.53 6.02
C GLU A 96 6.15 -15.41 4.67
N ARG A 97 5.97 -14.19 4.18
CA ARG A 97 5.31 -13.91 2.90
C ARG A 97 6.05 -12.82 2.14
N MET A 98 6.64 -13.17 1.00
CA MET A 98 7.31 -12.22 0.11
C MET A 98 6.31 -11.38 -0.71
N GLY A 99 5.47 -10.61 -0.04
CA GLY A 99 4.47 -9.73 -0.63
C GLY A 99 4.76 -8.26 -0.40
N HIS A 100 4.17 -7.39 -1.24
CA HIS A 100 4.25 -5.93 -1.06
C HIS A 100 3.67 -5.47 0.28
N THR A 101 2.65 -6.17 0.78
CA THR A 101 2.03 -5.90 2.10
C THR A 101 3.08 -5.99 3.21
N GLU A 102 3.79 -7.10 3.28
CA GLU A 102 4.84 -7.30 4.28
C GLU A 102 6.02 -6.35 4.05
N ALA A 103 6.46 -6.17 2.80
CA ALA A 103 7.57 -5.28 2.48
C ALA A 103 7.31 -3.84 2.92
N ALA A 104 6.08 -3.36 2.76
CA ALA A 104 5.69 -2.02 3.19
C ALA A 104 5.81 -1.84 4.72
N ILE A 105 5.47 -2.86 5.51
CA ILE A 105 5.65 -2.86 6.97
C ILE A 105 7.14 -2.89 7.35
N GLU A 106 7.94 -3.72 6.67
CA GLU A 106 9.38 -3.80 6.94
C GLU A 106 10.09 -2.48 6.65
N PHE A 107 9.76 -1.80 5.55
CA PHE A 107 10.30 -0.46 5.28
C PHE A 107 9.91 0.55 6.37
N CYS A 108 8.69 0.47 6.91
CA CYS A 108 8.31 1.31 8.05
C CYS A 108 9.20 1.01 9.27
N HIS A 109 9.45 -0.26 9.59
CA HIS A 109 10.31 -0.64 10.71
C HIS A 109 11.75 -0.19 10.53
N LEU A 110 12.35 -0.45 9.36
CA LEU A 110 13.72 -0.04 9.02
C LEU A 110 13.89 1.48 9.06
N ALA A 111 12.85 2.25 8.71
CA ALA A 111 12.87 3.70 8.73
C ALA A 111 12.41 4.33 10.07
N GLY A 112 12.14 3.52 11.10
CA GLY A 112 11.64 4.00 12.40
C GLY A 112 10.30 4.73 12.31
N LYS A 113 9.42 4.33 11.39
CA LYS A 113 8.09 4.91 11.17
C LYS A 113 7.00 4.07 11.82
N GLN A 114 5.80 4.64 11.93
CA GLN A 114 4.60 3.89 12.29
C GLN A 114 4.39 2.76 11.27
N PRO A 115 4.05 1.53 11.70
CA PRO A 115 3.99 0.38 10.81
C PRO A 115 2.67 0.35 10.02
N VAL A 116 2.50 1.37 9.19
CA VAL A 116 1.44 1.54 8.20
C VAL A 116 2.08 1.97 6.88
N GLY A 117 2.12 1.05 5.92
CA GLY A 117 2.73 1.29 4.62
C GLY A 117 1.67 1.44 3.52
N ILE A 118 1.79 2.45 2.68
CA ILE A 118 0.83 2.70 1.59
C ILE A 118 1.38 2.16 0.29
N LEU A 119 0.58 1.36 -0.42
CA LEU A 119 1.00 0.69 -1.65
C LEU A 119 -0.13 0.62 -2.68
N ALA A 120 0.26 0.65 -3.93
CA ALA A 120 -0.57 0.36 -5.10
C ALA A 120 0.37 0.01 -6.26
N GLU A 121 -0.08 -0.81 -7.19
CA GLU A 121 0.76 -1.33 -8.27
C GLU A 121 0.98 -0.29 -9.36
N LEU A 122 2.22 -0.15 -9.84
CA LEU A 122 2.52 0.66 -11.02
C LEU A 122 1.92 0.01 -12.27
N VAL A 123 1.18 0.80 -13.04
CA VAL A 123 0.54 0.38 -14.30
C VAL A 123 1.25 1.00 -15.48
N ASN A 124 1.31 0.27 -16.59
CA ASN A 124 1.65 0.86 -17.87
C ASN A 124 0.32 1.36 -18.48
N ASP A 125 0.15 2.68 -18.51
CA ASP A 125 -1.07 3.34 -19.01
C ASP A 125 -1.25 3.21 -20.52
N GLY A 126 -0.36 2.53 -21.25
CA GLY A 126 -0.44 2.37 -22.70
C GLY A 126 -0.37 3.69 -23.45
N GLU A 127 -0.95 3.71 -24.64
CA GLU A 127 -1.01 4.88 -25.53
C GLU A 127 -2.46 5.35 -25.68
N CYS A 128 -2.69 6.64 -25.47
CA CYS A 128 -4.01 7.25 -25.69
C CYS A 128 -4.33 7.27 -27.20
N ILE A 129 -5.55 6.87 -27.55
CA ILE A 129 -6.06 7.05 -28.91
C ILE A 129 -6.72 8.43 -28.98
N GLU A 130 -6.20 9.31 -29.83
CA GLU A 130 -6.68 10.69 -29.94
C GLU A 130 -8.16 10.74 -30.37
N GLY A 131 -8.97 11.49 -29.61
CA GLY A 131 -10.41 11.63 -29.89
C GLY A 131 -11.25 10.44 -29.43
N GLU A 132 -10.65 9.37 -28.90
CA GLU A 132 -11.36 8.19 -28.41
C GLU A 132 -11.18 8.03 -26.89
N PRO A 133 -12.21 7.61 -26.15
CA PRO A 133 -12.08 7.26 -24.73
C PRO A 133 -11.43 5.86 -24.59
N ASN A 134 -10.26 5.67 -25.19
CA ASN A 134 -9.59 4.39 -25.27
C ASN A 134 -8.07 4.48 -25.12
N ILE A 135 -7.49 3.40 -24.60
CA ILE A 135 -6.07 3.21 -24.38
C ILE A 135 -5.65 1.91 -25.06
N GLN A 136 -4.60 1.96 -25.87
CA GLN A 136 -4.00 0.80 -26.51
C GLN A 136 -2.76 0.33 -25.73
N ASP A 137 -2.47 -0.97 -25.74
CA ASP A 137 -1.24 -1.57 -25.19
C ASP A 137 -0.97 -1.26 -23.71
N SER A 138 -2.03 -1.11 -22.91
CA SER A 138 -1.92 -0.99 -21.45
C SER A 138 -1.56 -2.32 -20.78
N GLY A 139 -0.98 -2.22 -19.58
CA GLY A 139 -0.59 -3.37 -18.80
C GLY A 139 0.00 -3.00 -17.43
N MET A 140 0.92 -3.84 -16.96
CA MET A 140 1.65 -3.60 -15.71
C MET A 140 3.10 -3.27 -16.05
N MET A 141 3.66 -2.24 -15.41
CA MET A 141 5.09 -1.98 -15.52
C MET A 141 5.88 -3.19 -15.01
N ARG A 142 6.92 -3.58 -15.73
CA ARG A 142 7.84 -4.67 -15.37
C ARG A 142 9.23 -4.12 -15.05
N ARG A 143 10.06 -4.95 -14.43
CA ARG A 143 11.42 -4.67 -13.92
C ARG A 143 12.09 -3.41 -14.51
N ASP A 144 12.38 -3.42 -15.81
CA ASP A 144 13.16 -2.35 -16.45
C ASP A 144 12.35 -1.04 -16.59
N GLU A 145 11.04 -1.12 -16.84
CA GLU A 145 10.13 0.04 -16.79
C GLU A 145 10.01 0.60 -15.38
N CYS A 146 9.97 -0.25 -14.34
CA CYS A 146 9.95 0.21 -12.94
C CYS A 146 11.26 0.92 -12.56
N LEU A 147 12.41 0.41 -13.02
CA LEU A 147 13.71 1.05 -12.83
C LEU A 147 13.77 2.41 -13.52
N GLU A 148 13.26 2.51 -14.74
CA GLU A 148 13.18 3.78 -15.47
C GLU A 148 12.21 4.76 -14.81
N PHE A 149 11.07 4.29 -14.34
CA PHE A 149 10.12 5.10 -13.55
C PHE A 149 10.78 5.65 -12.28
N GLY A 150 11.52 4.81 -11.55
CA GLY A 150 12.27 5.21 -10.38
C GLY A 150 13.28 6.32 -10.68
N LYS A 151 14.10 6.15 -11.72
CA LYS A 151 15.05 7.17 -12.19
C LYS A 151 14.37 8.48 -12.55
N ARG A 152 13.29 8.40 -13.35
CA ARG A 152 12.52 9.57 -13.81
C ARG A 152 12.01 10.43 -12.65
N TRP A 153 11.58 9.81 -11.56
CA TRP A 153 10.97 10.50 -10.42
C TRP A 153 11.88 10.64 -9.20
N GLY A 154 13.14 10.18 -9.28
CA GLY A 154 14.07 10.20 -8.15
C GLY A 154 13.64 9.29 -6.99
N ILE A 155 13.01 8.14 -7.30
CA ILE A 155 12.52 7.16 -6.34
C ILE A 155 13.43 5.93 -6.36
N THR A 156 13.89 5.50 -5.19
CA THR A 156 14.68 4.26 -5.04
C THR A 156 13.84 3.04 -5.41
N VAL A 157 14.43 2.13 -6.18
CA VAL A 157 13.81 0.87 -6.59
C VAL A 157 14.68 -0.27 -6.08
N CYS A 158 14.06 -1.25 -5.43
CA CYS A 158 14.71 -2.45 -4.92
C CYS A 158 13.82 -3.67 -5.16
N THR A 159 14.30 -4.85 -4.79
CA THR A 159 13.51 -6.08 -4.84
C THR A 159 13.16 -6.56 -3.43
N ILE A 160 12.03 -7.25 -3.29
CA ILE A 160 11.66 -7.93 -2.03
C ILE A 160 12.72 -8.99 -1.68
N GLN A 161 13.36 -9.60 -2.69
CA GLN A 161 14.45 -10.55 -2.47
C GLN A 161 15.64 -9.89 -1.77
N ASP A 162 16.06 -8.69 -2.21
CA ASP A 162 17.17 -7.96 -1.58
C ASP A 162 16.79 -7.48 -0.17
N LEU A 163 15.53 -7.06 0.03
CA LEU A 163 15.02 -6.73 1.36
C LEU A 163 15.11 -7.94 2.31
N VAL A 164 14.73 -9.13 1.85
CA VAL A 164 14.86 -10.37 2.65
C VAL A 164 16.33 -10.66 2.96
N ALA A 165 17.22 -10.54 1.97
CA ALA A 165 18.65 -10.73 2.17
C ALA A 165 19.21 -9.76 3.23
N TYR A 166 18.90 -8.47 3.10
CA TYR A 166 19.29 -7.43 4.05
C TYR A 166 18.82 -7.72 5.49
N LEU A 167 17.59 -8.18 5.66
CA LEU A 167 17.04 -8.55 6.98
C LEU A 167 17.71 -9.80 7.57
N ASN A 168 18.17 -10.73 6.74
CA ASN A 168 18.89 -11.93 7.19
C ASN A 168 20.32 -11.61 7.64
N GLU A 169 20.93 -10.56 7.09
CA GLU A 169 22.26 -10.06 7.47
C GLU A 169 22.25 -9.19 8.72
N GLY A 170 21.10 -9.02 9.38
CA GLY A 170 20.96 -8.28 10.63
C GLY A 170 20.62 -6.80 10.46
N GLY A 171 20.29 -6.36 9.24
CA GLY A 171 19.69 -5.04 9.00
C GLY A 171 20.55 -3.83 9.37
N THR A 172 21.87 -4.00 9.38
CA THR A 172 22.87 -2.98 9.76
C THR A 172 23.83 -2.59 8.62
N GLY A 173 23.55 -3.02 7.39
CA GLY A 173 24.38 -2.70 6.22
C GLY A 173 24.21 -1.24 5.80
N ASP A 174 25.32 -0.51 5.70
CA ASP A 174 25.35 0.83 5.12
C ASP A 174 24.70 0.83 3.73
N ILE A 175 23.72 1.72 3.54
CA ILE A 175 23.07 1.96 2.26
C ILE A 175 24.10 2.67 1.37
N GLN A 176 24.73 1.93 0.44
CA GLN A 176 25.58 2.50 -0.60
C GLN A 176 24.77 3.07 -1.76
#